data_AF-A0A0C2DSU0-F1
#
_entry.id   AF-A0A0C2DSU0-F1
#
_cell.length_a   1.000
_cell.length_b   1.000
_cell.length_c   1.000
_cell.angle_alpha   90.00
_cell.angle_beta   90.00
_cell.angle_gamma   90.00
#
_symmetry.space_group_name_H-M   'P 1'
#
loop_
_entity.id
_entity.type
_entity.pdbx_description
1 polymer ?
#
loop_
_entity_poly.entity_id
_entity_poly.type
_entity_poly.pdbx_seq_one_letter_code
_entity_poly.pdbx_strand_id
1 'polypeptide(L)'
;MKRIEEKQRRGRSRDGKKTMKNLKRGCAKVLIDSIFENPTVPPSQLTNEADQHVPQRELDRITAAEQNQSIKTKLEMLTRELEVVKDERAVTDYDVLHMENKRAGRDKYKTLRQIRGGNTKRRIDQYENM
;
A
#
# COMPACT_ATOMS: atom_id res chain seq x y z
N MET A 1 54.21 3.50 -0.97
CA MET A 1 54.68 4.90 -1.06
C MET A 1 53.53 5.77 -1.58
N LYS A 2 53.08 6.73 -0.76
CA LYS A 2 52.00 7.71 -1.02
C LYS A 2 52.45 8.74 -2.06
N ARG A 3 51.60 9.15 -3.02
CA ARG A 3 51.57 10.48 -3.68
C ARG A 3 50.30 10.56 -4.55
N ILE A 4 49.57 11.65 -4.82
CA ILE A 4 49.36 13.02 -4.31
C ILE A 4 48.18 13.55 -5.18
N GLU A 5 47.37 14.46 -4.65
CA GLU A 5 46.25 15.17 -5.30
C GLU A 5 46.62 15.90 -6.61
N GLU A 6 45.68 16.04 -7.55
CA GLU A 6 45.72 17.16 -8.51
C GLU A 6 44.31 17.65 -8.92
N LYS A 7 43.97 18.85 -8.44
CA LYS A 7 42.89 19.72 -8.93
C LYS A 7 43.38 20.46 -10.17
N GLN A 8 42.62 20.45 -11.28
CA GLN A 8 42.68 21.52 -12.27
C GLN A 8 41.28 21.93 -12.78
N ARG A 9 40.95 23.20 -12.54
CA ARG A 9 39.88 23.98 -13.19
C ARG A 9 40.29 24.32 -14.62
N ARG A 10 39.39 24.13 -15.60
CA ARG A 10 39.40 24.90 -16.86
C ARG A 10 37.96 25.15 -17.33
N GLY A 11 37.55 26.42 -17.33
CA GLY A 11 36.28 26.87 -17.89
C GLY A 11 36.33 27.04 -19.41
N ARG A 12 35.15 27.20 -20.04
CA ARG A 12 34.99 27.84 -21.36
C ARG A 12 33.69 28.66 -21.44
N SER A 13 33.86 29.93 -21.80
CA SER A 13 33.03 30.87 -22.59
C SER A 13 31.57 30.46 -22.89
N ARG A 14 30.52 31.22 -22.54
CA ARG A 14 30.03 32.50 -23.12
C ARG A 14 30.01 32.51 -24.66
N ASP A 15 28.83 32.34 -25.27
CA ASP A 15 28.25 33.27 -26.25
C ASP A 15 26.84 32.82 -26.73
N GLY A 16 25.93 33.78 -26.90
CA GLY A 16 24.57 33.56 -27.42
C GLY A 16 23.51 34.53 -26.88
N LYS A 17 23.57 35.80 -27.28
CA LYS A 17 22.64 36.88 -26.90
C LYS A 17 21.40 36.93 -27.81
N LYS A 18 20.30 37.46 -27.22
CA LYS A 18 19.17 38.25 -27.80
C LYS A 18 18.03 37.43 -28.47
N THR A 19 16.73 37.74 -28.32
CA THR A 19 16.01 39.01 -28.05
C THR A 19 14.65 38.77 -27.34
N MET A 20 14.21 39.74 -26.52
CA MET A 20 12.85 39.88 -25.97
C MET A 20 11.91 40.64 -26.94
N LYS A 21 10.59 40.58 -26.63
CA LYS A 21 9.46 41.49 -26.98
C LYS A 21 8.56 40.91 -28.10
N ASN A 22 7.25 40.66 -27.95
CA ASN A 22 6.19 41.48 -27.35
C ASN A 22 4.88 40.70 -27.06
N LEU A 23 4.26 41.03 -25.91
CA LEU A 23 2.85 41.41 -25.73
C LEU A 23 1.75 40.73 -26.58
N LYS A 24 0.97 39.84 -25.95
CA LYS A 24 -0.50 39.94 -25.92
C LYS A 24 -1.03 39.47 -24.56
N ARG A 25 -1.44 40.44 -23.74
CA ARG A 25 -2.31 40.22 -22.57
C ARG A 25 -3.68 39.80 -23.11
N GLY A 26 -3.97 38.51 -23.07
CA GLY A 26 -5.25 37.95 -23.47
C GLY A 26 -5.75 36.98 -22.42
N CYS A 27 -6.55 37.49 -21.49
CA CYS A 27 -7.55 36.77 -20.70
C CYS A 27 -7.11 35.45 -20.03
N ALA A 28 -6.29 35.53 -18.98
CA ALA A 28 -6.16 34.44 -18.01
C ALA A 28 -7.30 34.49 -16.97
N LYS A 29 -8.57 34.34 -17.41
CA LYS A 29 -9.72 34.32 -16.48
C LYS A 29 -10.84 33.31 -16.80
N VAL A 30 -10.61 32.28 -17.61
CA VAL A 30 -11.64 31.25 -17.80
C VAL A 30 -11.02 29.87 -17.97
N LEU A 31 -10.56 29.24 -16.88
CA LEU A 31 -10.25 27.80 -16.86
C LEU A 31 -10.01 27.24 -15.45
N ILE A 32 -10.77 27.70 -14.45
CA ILE A 32 -10.78 27.04 -13.12
C ILE A 32 -12.15 26.43 -12.82
N ASP A 33 -13.22 26.83 -13.52
CA ASP A 33 -14.59 26.37 -13.21
C ASP A 33 -14.97 25.02 -13.85
N SER A 34 -14.05 24.29 -14.49
CA SER A 34 -14.33 23.01 -15.15
C SER A 34 -13.68 21.78 -14.49
N ILE A 35 -13.05 21.95 -13.32
CA ILE A 35 -12.44 20.84 -12.59
C ILE A 35 -13.35 20.48 -11.42
N PHE A 36 -14.23 19.52 -11.68
CA PHE A 36 -14.94 18.71 -10.69
C PHE A 36 -16.15 19.37 -10.03
N GLU A 37 -17.27 19.43 -10.75
CA GLU A 37 -18.55 19.11 -10.10
C GLU A 37 -18.41 17.69 -9.56
N ASN A 38 -18.03 17.57 -8.28
CA ASN A 38 -18.27 16.36 -7.52
C ASN A 38 -19.79 16.14 -7.59
N PRO A 39 -20.30 15.07 -8.22
CA PRO A 39 -21.70 14.75 -8.04
C PRO A 39 -21.93 14.65 -6.54
N THR A 40 -22.80 15.51 -6.00
CA THR A 40 -23.22 15.47 -4.60
C THR A 40 -23.99 14.17 -4.40
N VAL A 41 -23.26 13.08 -4.18
CA VAL A 41 -23.82 11.81 -3.75
C VAL A 41 -24.35 12.06 -2.35
N PRO A 42 -25.65 11.84 -2.08
CA PRO A 42 -26.17 12.00 -0.73
C PRO A 42 -25.40 11.06 0.22
N PRO A 43 -25.29 11.40 1.52
CA PRO A 43 -24.52 10.58 2.49
C PRO A 43 -25.02 9.13 2.59
N SER A 44 -26.22 8.86 2.06
CA SER A 44 -26.84 7.54 1.94
C SER A 44 -26.39 6.71 0.74
N GLN A 45 -25.64 7.27 -0.22
CA GLN A 45 -25.26 6.59 -1.46
C GLN A 45 -23.74 6.62 -1.63
N LEU A 46 -23.11 5.45 -1.50
CA LEU A 46 -21.68 5.22 -1.70
C LEU A 46 -21.36 4.54 -3.04
N THR A 47 -22.38 4.25 -3.85
CA THR A 47 -22.24 3.48 -5.09
C THR A 47 -22.43 4.38 -6.30
N ASN A 48 -21.36 4.56 -7.09
CA ASN A 48 -21.45 5.11 -8.43
C ASN A 48 -21.58 3.96 -9.44
N GLU A 49 -22.26 4.17 -10.56
CA GLU A 49 -22.47 3.13 -11.59
C GLU A 49 -21.15 2.59 -12.18
N ALA A 50 -20.08 3.38 -12.10
CA ALA A 50 -18.73 2.98 -12.51
C ALA A 50 -18.10 1.91 -11.59
N ASP A 51 -18.58 1.76 -10.34
CA ASP A 51 -18.02 0.85 -9.34
C ASP A 51 -18.68 -0.53 -9.35
N GLN A 52 -19.65 -0.78 -10.25
CA GLN A 52 -20.38 -2.04 -10.32
C GLN A 52 -19.50 -3.27 -10.63
N HIS A 53 -18.32 -3.08 -11.23
CA HIS A 53 -17.43 -4.17 -11.64
C HIS A 53 -15.98 -4.00 -11.14
N VAL A 54 -15.82 -3.53 -9.90
CA VAL A 54 -14.49 -3.40 -9.28
C VAL A 54 -13.93 -4.79 -8.91
N PRO A 55 -12.74 -5.18 -9.40
CA PRO A 55 -12.11 -6.44 -9.02
C PRO A 55 -11.77 -6.48 -7.53
N GLN A 56 -12.09 -7.60 -6.87
CA GLN A 56 -11.74 -7.87 -5.46
C GLN A 56 -10.27 -8.29 -5.33
N ARG A 57 -9.36 -7.33 -5.49
CA ARG A 57 -7.90 -7.56 -5.55
C ARG A 57 -7.36 -8.33 -4.36
N GLU A 58 -7.96 -8.17 -3.19
CA GLU A 58 -7.57 -8.88 -1.97
C GLU A 58 -7.73 -10.40 -2.04
N LEU A 59 -8.60 -10.90 -2.94
CA LEU A 59 -8.78 -12.34 -3.12
C LEU A 59 -7.54 -12.96 -3.78
N ASP A 60 -6.85 -12.25 -4.65
CA ASP A 60 -5.65 -12.76 -5.35
C ASP A 60 -4.35 -12.51 -4.58
N ARG A 61 -4.41 -11.73 -3.48
CA ARG A 61 -3.22 -11.39 -2.71
C ARG A 61 -2.71 -12.57 -1.90
N ILE A 62 -1.39 -12.62 -1.80
CA ILE A 62 -0.64 -13.54 -0.94
C ILE A 62 0.32 -12.73 -0.07
N THR A 63 0.78 -13.31 1.03
CA THR A 63 1.63 -12.59 1.99
C THR A 63 3.04 -12.42 1.46
N ALA A 64 3.76 -11.38 1.92
CA ALA A 64 5.15 -11.18 1.53
C ALA A 64 6.06 -12.34 1.96
N ALA A 65 5.75 -12.99 3.09
CA ALA A 65 6.44 -14.18 3.56
C ALA A 65 6.19 -15.40 2.65
N GLU A 66 5.02 -15.49 2.02
CA GLU A 66 4.71 -16.55 1.05
C GLU A 66 5.34 -16.27 -0.32
N GLN A 67 5.38 -14.99 -0.74
CA GLN A 67 6.00 -14.58 -2.00
C GLN A 67 7.53 -14.68 -1.98
N ASN A 68 8.15 -14.35 -0.84
CA ASN A 68 9.59 -14.18 -0.75
C ASN A 68 10.21 -15.17 0.24
N GLN A 69 10.87 -16.19 -0.30
CA GLN A 69 11.53 -17.23 0.49
C GLN A 69 12.61 -16.67 1.43
N SER A 70 13.31 -15.59 1.07
CA SER A 70 14.29 -14.95 1.97
C SER A 70 13.62 -14.37 3.21
N ILE A 71 12.46 -13.72 3.05
CA ILE A 71 11.68 -13.18 4.17
C ILE A 71 11.21 -14.32 5.07
N LYS A 72 10.68 -15.39 4.47
CA LYS A 72 10.25 -16.59 5.21
C LYS A 72 11.38 -17.15 6.08
N THR A 73 12.55 -17.39 5.48
CA THR A 73 13.71 -17.95 6.19
C THR A 73 14.17 -17.03 7.32
N LYS A 74 14.20 -15.70 7.10
CA LYS A 74 14.57 -14.72 8.14
C LYS A 74 13.59 -14.73 9.32
N LEU A 75 12.29 -14.81 9.05
CA LEU A 75 11.26 -14.90 10.10
C LEU A 75 11.37 -16.20 10.90
N GLU A 76 11.63 -17.33 10.24
CA GLU A 76 11.85 -18.60 10.92
C GLU A 76 13.09 -18.57 11.82
N MET A 77 14.18 -17.95 11.34
CA MET A 77 15.42 -17.79 12.12
C MET A 77 15.18 -16.93 13.36
N LEU A 78 14.58 -15.74 13.20
CA LEU A 78 14.25 -14.86 14.33
C LEU A 78 13.30 -15.54 15.33
N THR A 79 12.34 -16.32 14.84
CA THR A 79 11.43 -17.08 15.72
C THR A 79 12.21 -18.07 16.59
N ARG A 80 13.18 -18.79 16.03
CA ARG A 80 14.02 -19.74 16.79
C ARG A 80 14.91 -19.03 17.82
N GLU A 81 15.50 -17.90 17.45
CA GLU A 81 16.35 -17.11 18.35
C GLU A 81 15.57 -16.54 19.53
N LEU A 82 14.37 -16.02 19.29
CA LEU A 82 13.55 -15.40 20.33
C LEU A 82 12.87 -16.41 21.26
N GLU A 83 12.58 -17.63 20.79
CA GLU A 83 11.91 -18.65 21.62
C GLU A 83 12.73 -19.02 22.87
N VAL A 84 14.05 -18.93 22.83
CA VAL A 84 14.95 -19.22 23.97
C VAL A 84 14.83 -18.16 25.08
N VAL A 85 14.44 -16.93 24.73
CA VAL A 85 14.39 -15.78 25.66
C VAL A 85 12.96 -15.43 26.05
N LYS A 86 11.97 -16.12 25.48
CA LYS A 86 10.55 -15.84 25.68
C LYS A 86 10.12 -16.18 27.11
N ASP A 87 9.50 -15.21 27.78
CA ASP A 87 8.86 -15.41 29.09
C ASP A 87 7.40 -15.87 28.90
N GLU A 88 7.09 -17.09 29.33
CA GLU A 88 5.74 -17.67 29.23
C GLU A 88 4.71 -16.92 30.08
N ARG A 89 5.13 -16.22 31.14
CA ARG A 89 4.21 -15.47 32.02
C ARG A 89 3.76 -14.14 31.41
N ALA A 90 4.45 -13.67 30.38
CA ALA A 90 4.17 -12.41 29.70
C ALA A 90 3.38 -12.60 28.38
N VAL A 91 2.87 -13.80 28.11
CA VAL A 91 2.08 -14.10 26.90
C VAL A 91 0.71 -13.44 26.99
N THR A 92 0.36 -12.66 25.96
CA THR A 92 -0.94 -11.99 25.85
C THR A 92 -1.97 -12.83 25.09
N ASP A 93 -3.25 -12.49 25.21
CA ASP A 93 -4.33 -13.15 24.45
C ASP A 93 -4.11 -13.06 22.92
N TYR A 94 -3.54 -11.95 22.44
CA TYR A 94 -3.23 -11.77 21.02
C TYR A 94 -2.10 -12.71 20.56
N ASP A 95 -1.15 -13.04 21.43
CA ASP A 95 -0.09 -14.00 21.12
C ASP A 95 -0.67 -15.41 20.99
N VAL A 96 -1.54 -15.80 21.92
CA VAL A 96 -2.27 -17.08 21.87
C VAL A 96 -3.09 -17.18 20.59
N LEU A 97 -3.86 -16.14 20.26
CA LEU A 97 -4.66 -16.08 19.03
C LEU A 97 -3.78 -16.16 17.78
N HIS A 98 -2.63 -15.47 17.77
CA HIS A 98 -1.69 -15.53 16.66
C HIS A 98 -1.07 -16.93 16.48
N MET A 99 -0.70 -17.59 17.58
CA MET A 99 -0.19 -18.96 17.53
C MET A 99 -1.22 -19.93 16.97
N GLU A 100 -2.48 -19.83 17.38
CA GLU A 100 -3.56 -20.67 16.86
C GLU A 100 -3.87 -20.37 15.39
N ASN A 101 -3.84 -19.10 14.98
CA ASN A 101 -3.94 -18.72 13.57
C ASN A 101 -2.83 -19.36 12.74
N LYS A 102 -1.56 -19.27 13.20
CA LYS A 102 -0.42 -19.91 12.52
C LYS A 102 -0.55 -21.43 12.48
N ARG A 103 -0.95 -22.06 13.59
CA ARG A 103 -1.15 -23.51 13.68
C ARG A 103 -2.21 -24.01 12.70
N ALA A 104 -3.30 -23.26 12.55
CA ALA A 104 -4.35 -23.53 11.57
C ALA A 104 -3.98 -23.14 10.12
N GLY A 105 -2.76 -22.62 9.87
CA GLY A 105 -2.33 -22.16 8.55
C GLY A 105 -3.09 -20.93 8.03
N ARG A 106 -3.73 -20.16 8.93
CA ARG A 106 -4.47 -18.94 8.60
C ARG A 106 -3.51 -17.78 8.41
N ASP A 107 -3.70 -17.05 7.32
CA ASP A 107 -3.07 -15.75 7.07
C ASP A 107 -4.13 -14.69 6.77
N LYS A 108 -3.70 -13.43 6.67
CA LYS A 108 -4.58 -12.29 6.44
C LYS A 108 -5.45 -12.46 5.19
N TYR A 109 -4.88 -12.90 4.07
CA TYR A 109 -5.59 -12.98 2.79
C TYR A 109 -6.40 -14.27 2.65
N LYS A 110 -5.92 -15.40 3.20
CA LYS A 110 -6.71 -16.64 3.32
C LYS A 110 -7.96 -16.43 4.16
N THR A 111 -7.84 -15.72 5.28
CA THR A 111 -8.99 -15.40 6.13
C THR A 111 -9.97 -14.46 5.42
N LEU A 112 -9.47 -13.41 4.74
CA LEU A 112 -10.32 -12.51 3.95
C LEU A 112 -11.09 -13.24 2.85
N ARG A 113 -10.43 -14.15 2.11
CA ARG A 113 -11.10 -15.00 1.12
C ARG A 113 -12.20 -15.86 1.74
N GLN A 114 -11.92 -16.47 2.89
CA GLN A 114 -12.87 -17.36 3.57
C GLN A 114 -14.13 -16.61 4.04
N ILE A 115 -13.99 -15.47 4.73
CA ILE A 115 -15.13 -14.72 5.27
C ILE A 115 -15.92 -13.97 4.19
N ARG A 116 -15.30 -13.69 3.03
CA ARG A 116 -15.97 -13.09 1.88
C ARG A 116 -16.60 -14.13 0.94
N GLY A 117 -16.40 -15.43 1.21
CA GLY A 117 -17.01 -16.50 0.44
C GLY A 117 -18.53 -16.55 0.60
N GLY A 118 -19.21 -16.90 -0.50
CA GLY A 118 -20.68 -16.93 -0.56
C GLY A 118 -21.30 -15.59 -0.98
N ASN A 119 -22.62 -15.59 -1.15
CA ASN A 119 -23.35 -14.39 -1.53
C ASN A 119 -23.55 -13.43 -0.34
N THR A 120 -23.94 -12.20 -0.62
CA THR A 120 -24.18 -11.17 0.41
C THR A 120 -25.23 -11.60 1.42
N LYS A 121 -26.33 -12.21 0.99
CA LYS A 121 -27.38 -12.70 1.90
C LYS A 121 -26.84 -13.68 2.94
N ARG A 122 -26.09 -14.70 2.53
CA ARG A 122 -25.51 -15.69 3.44
C ARG A 122 -24.60 -15.04 4.49
N ARG A 123 -23.79 -14.05 4.10
CA ARG A 123 -22.89 -13.36 5.03
C ARG A 123 -23.66 -12.51 6.04
N ILE A 124 -24.75 -11.88 5.63
CA ILE A 124 -25.67 -11.16 6.52
C ILE A 124 -26.35 -12.15 7.47
N ASP A 125 -26.93 -13.23 6.93
CA ASP A 125 -27.61 -14.25 7.74
C ASP A 125 -26.66 -14.87 8.78
N GLN A 126 -25.37 -15.07 8.45
CA GLN A 126 -24.38 -15.52 9.42
C GLN A 126 -24.14 -14.50 10.52
N TYR A 127 -23.99 -13.22 10.16
CA TYR A 127 -23.75 -12.13 11.11
C TYR A 127 -24.92 -11.95 12.10
N GLU A 128 -26.17 -11.99 11.63
CA GLU A 128 -27.36 -11.86 12.49
C GLU A 128 -27.51 -13.03 13.49
N ASN A 129 -26.79 -14.13 13.27
CA ASN A 129 -26.81 -15.33 14.11
C ASN A 129 -25.56 -15.47 15.00
N MET A 130 -24.66 -14.48 15.03
CA MET A 130 -23.47 -14.46 15.91
C MET A 130 -23.80 -13.85 17.27
#